data_AF-A0A2V2GP88-F1
#
_entry.id   AF-A0A2V2GP88-F1
#
_cell.length_a   1.000
_cell.length_b   1.000
_cell.length_c   1.000
_cell.angle_alpha   90.00
_cell.angle_beta   90.00
_cell.angle_gamma   90.00
#
_symmetry.space_group_name_H-M   'P 1'
#
loop_
_entity.id
_entity.type
_entity.pdbx_description
1 polymer ?
#
loop_
_entity_poly.entity_id
_entity_poly.type
_entity_poly.pdbx_seq_one_letter_code
_entity_poly.pdbx_strand_id
1 'polypeptide(L)'
;MLASGNVKENIKMANEKAMATEVAESKATEQTVKTELKRNPVYLTRETFKMRDGRTFWSYVVRGKKYGRDIKAEFAARDKGGYEFLDMLFDISEKVELIMHEEANETASGRVSYYMVYEAQGVDANGEIVTIKIRPKQDSDKAYLALIMGGQGGEATA
;
A
#
# COMPACT_ATOMS: atom_id res chain seq x y z
N MET A 1 -68.91 22.85 10.75
CA MET A 1 -67.61 23.19 11.37
C MET A 1 -66.95 21.88 11.79
N LEU A 2 -65.98 21.39 11.01
CA LEU A 2 -65.31 20.11 11.24
C LEU A 2 -63.83 20.34 11.53
N ALA A 3 -63.47 19.97 12.77
CA ALA A 3 -62.18 19.66 13.35
C ALA A 3 -60.90 19.95 12.52
N SER A 4 -60.28 21.10 12.78
CA SER A 4 -58.85 21.34 12.59
C SER A 4 -58.08 20.73 13.77
N GLY A 5 -57.58 19.52 13.62
CA GLY A 5 -56.73 18.89 14.64
C GLY A 5 -56.50 17.42 14.38
N ASN A 6 -55.58 17.10 13.46
CA ASN A 6 -54.79 15.86 13.50
C ASN A 6 -53.75 15.68 12.38
N VAL A 7 -53.48 16.69 11.54
CA VAL A 7 -52.46 16.54 10.48
C VAL A 7 -51.01 16.64 11.03
N LYS A 8 -50.79 17.28 12.17
CA LYS A 8 -49.43 17.52 12.70
C LYS A 8 -48.82 16.34 13.49
N GLU A 9 -49.63 15.40 13.97
CA GLU A 9 -49.13 14.21 14.70
C GLU A 9 -48.71 13.08 13.75
N ASN A 10 -49.37 12.96 12.59
CA ASN A 10 -49.05 11.93 11.59
C ASN A 10 -47.82 12.25 10.72
N ILE A 11 -47.31 13.49 10.76
CA ILE A 11 -46.05 13.87 10.09
C ILE A 11 -44.84 13.57 10.99
N LYS A 12 -45.04 13.50 12.33
CA LYS A 12 -43.96 13.26 13.28
C LYS A 12 -43.55 11.78 13.36
N MET A 13 -44.50 10.84 13.22
CA MET A 13 -44.21 9.38 13.23
C MET A 13 -43.69 8.81 11.89
N ALA A 14 -43.81 9.54 10.78
CA ALA A 14 -43.20 9.12 9.52
C ALA A 14 -41.70 9.48 9.43
N ASN A 15 -41.25 10.46 10.20
CA ASN A 15 -39.86 10.94 10.17
C ASN A 15 -38.92 10.14 11.09
N GLU A 16 -39.41 9.51 12.15
CA GLU A 16 -38.57 8.66 13.02
C GLU A 16 -38.34 7.24 12.43
N LYS A 17 -39.24 6.74 11.58
CA LYS A 17 -39.05 5.44 10.91
C LYS A 17 -38.18 5.53 9.66
N ALA A 18 -38.06 6.69 9.03
CA ALA A 18 -37.06 6.94 7.98
C ALA A 18 -35.65 7.11 8.59
N MET A 19 -35.54 7.72 9.77
CA MET A 19 -34.27 7.84 10.50
C MET A 19 -33.74 6.54 11.15
N ALA A 20 -34.51 5.46 11.19
CA ALA A 20 -34.03 4.17 11.72
C ALA A 20 -33.52 3.20 10.64
N THR A 21 -33.85 3.43 9.36
CA THR A 21 -33.42 2.58 8.24
C THR A 21 -32.23 3.16 7.49
N GLU A 22 -32.05 4.49 7.46
CA GLU A 22 -30.83 5.12 6.93
C GLU A 22 -29.62 5.05 7.91
N VAL A 23 -29.85 4.82 9.20
CA VAL A 23 -28.77 4.67 10.21
C VAL A 23 -28.16 3.25 10.25
N ALA A 24 -28.78 2.28 9.56
CA ALA A 24 -28.26 0.92 9.45
C ALA A 24 -27.36 0.72 8.21
N GLU A 25 -27.61 1.42 7.11
CA GLU A 25 -26.75 1.38 5.92
C GLU A 25 -25.58 2.38 5.99
N SER A 26 -25.70 3.47 6.76
CA SER A 26 -24.60 4.41 7.00
C SER A 26 -23.57 3.95 8.04
N LYS A 27 -23.83 2.85 8.77
CA LYS A 27 -22.86 2.23 9.70
C LYS A 27 -22.02 1.11 9.11
N ALA A 28 -22.35 0.63 7.91
CA ALA A 28 -21.51 -0.34 7.19
C ALA A 28 -20.45 0.33 6.31
N THR A 29 -20.59 1.63 6.02
CA THR A 29 -19.64 2.43 5.23
C THR A 29 -18.61 3.17 6.09
N GLU A 30 -18.53 2.88 7.39
CA GLU A 30 -17.51 3.43 8.30
C GLU A 30 -16.31 2.49 8.52
N GLN A 31 -16.28 1.31 7.87
CA GLN A 31 -15.20 0.33 8.07
C GLN A 31 -14.32 0.07 6.83
N THR A 32 -14.29 1.02 5.90
CA THR A 32 -13.28 1.07 4.82
C THR A 32 -12.82 2.50 4.53
N VAL A 33 -12.62 3.31 5.57
CA VAL A 33 -11.66 4.41 5.43
C VAL A 33 -10.27 3.81 5.56
N LYS A 34 -9.81 3.12 4.50
CA LYS A 34 -8.38 3.10 4.21
C LYS A 34 -8.04 4.55 3.97
N THR A 35 -7.51 5.19 5.00
CA THR A 35 -6.91 6.52 4.89
C THR A 35 -5.81 6.38 3.85
N GLU A 36 -6.14 6.63 2.58
CA GLU A 36 -5.18 6.88 1.53
C GLU A 36 -4.48 8.18 1.92
N LEU A 37 -3.51 8.05 2.83
CA LEU A 37 -2.46 9.03 2.99
C LEU A 37 -1.90 9.19 1.58
N LYS A 38 -2.25 10.31 0.93
CA LYS A 38 -1.75 10.72 -0.38
C LYS A 38 -0.25 10.99 -0.22
N ARG A 39 0.53 9.93 -0.03
CA ARG A 39 1.98 9.94 0.05
C ARG A 39 2.46 10.18 -1.36
N ASN A 40 3.51 10.98 -1.49
CA ASN A 40 4.16 11.14 -2.79
C ASN A 40 4.57 9.74 -3.30
N PRO A 41 4.34 9.44 -4.58
CA PRO A 41 4.77 8.18 -5.18
C PRO A 41 6.23 7.89 -4.86
N VAL A 42 6.51 6.66 -4.45
CA VAL A 42 7.87 6.19 -4.19
C VAL A 42 8.31 5.40 -5.41
N TYR A 43 9.51 5.65 -5.90
CA TYR A 43 10.02 5.01 -7.11
C TYR A 43 11.23 4.12 -6.81
N LEU A 44 11.23 2.94 -7.42
CA LEU A 44 12.39 2.09 -7.58
C LEU A 44 13.22 2.57 -8.78
N THR A 45 14.53 2.47 -8.62
CA THR A 45 15.54 2.64 -9.68
C THR A 45 16.43 1.41 -9.70
N ARG A 46 17.08 1.09 -10.82
CA ARG A 46 18.08 0.00 -10.86
C ARG A 46 19.50 0.54 -10.94
N GLU A 47 20.43 -0.12 -10.26
CA GLU A 47 21.87 0.13 -10.36
C GLU A 47 22.63 -1.20 -10.52
N THR A 48 23.76 -1.18 -11.22
CA THR A 48 24.62 -2.36 -11.32
C THR A 48 25.57 -2.45 -10.13
N PHE A 49 25.79 -3.65 -9.61
CA PHE A 49 26.88 -3.94 -8.68
C PHE A 49 27.69 -5.14 -9.15
N LYS A 50 28.96 -5.20 -8.75
CA LYS A 50 29.86 -6.32 -9.05
C LYS A 50 29.99 -7.23 -7.85
N MET A 51 29.79 -8.52 -8.06
CA MET A 51 30.15 -9.54 -7.08
C MET A 51 31.66 -9.78 -7.06
N ARG A 52 32.14 -10.41 -5.99
CA ARG A 52 33.57 -10.73 -5.79
C ARG A 52 34.16 -11.59 -6.92
N ASP A 53 33.32 -12.37 -7.59
CA ASP A 53 33.67 -13.22 -8.73
C ASP A 53 33.69 -12.47 -10.08
N GLY A 54 33.46 -11.16 -10.08
CA GLY A 54 33.48 -10.31 -11.28
C GLY A 54 32.15 -10.22 -12.03
N ARG A 55 31.13 -11.01 -11.65
CA ARG A 55 29.80 -10.93 -12.28
C ARG A 55 29.10 -9.62 -11.90
N THR A 56 28.40 -9.03 -12.87
CA THR A 56 27.61 -7.81 -12.68
C THR A 56 26.15 -8.17 -12.56
N PHE A 57 25.46 -7.62 -11.57
CA PHE A 57 24.04 -7.86 -11.31
C PHE A 57 23.30 -6.54 -11.12
N TRP A 58 22.01 -6.55 -11.41
CA TRP A 58 21.11 -5.46 -11.08
C TRP A 58 20.72 -5.48 -9.60
N SER A 59 20.66 -4.30 -9.00
CA SER A 59 20.08 -4.04 -7.70
C SER A 59 18.97 -3.01 -7.84
N TYR A 60 17.83 -3.25 -7.20
CA TYR A 60 16.66 -2.38 -7.25
C TYR A 60 16.58 -1.58 -5.96
N VAL A 61 16.54 -0.26 -6.07
CA VAL A 61 16.74 0.62 -4.92
C VAL A 61 15.75 1.78 -4.89
N VAL A 62 15.27 2.08 -3.68
CA VAL A 62 14.66 3.36 -3.35
C VAL A 62 15.72 4.24 -2.72
N ARG A 63 15.83 5.49 -3.17
CA ARG A 63 16.80 6.47 -2.65
C ARG A 63 16.11 7.56 -1.85
N GLY A 64 16.83 8.09 -0.87
CA GLY A 64 16.43 9.31 -0.18
C GLY A 64 17.60 9.96 0.54
N LYS A 65 17.32 11.03 1.27
CA LYS A 65 18.30 11.77 2.06
C LYS A 65 17.79 11.92 3.48
N LYS A 66 18.57 11.49 4.47
CA LYS A 66 18.25 11.64 5.90
C LYS A 66 19.52 11.95 6.68
N TYR A 67 19.42 12.82 7.68
CA TYR A 67 20.56 13.24 8.53
C TYR A 67 21.77 13.75 7.71
N GLY A 68 21.51 14.47 6.61
CA GLY A 68 22.55 14.98 5.71
C GLY A 68 23.26 13.92 4.87
N ARG A 69 22.83 12.65 4.93
CA ARG A 69 23.44 11.54 4.18
C ARG A 69 22.48 11.01 3.13
N ASP A 70 23.02 10.58 1.99
CA ASP A 70 22.27 9.81 1.02
C ASP A 70 22.13 8.38 1.53
N ILE A 71 20.89 7.91 1.59
CA ILE A 71 20.53 6.56 2.05
C ILE A 71 19.76 5.85 0.95
N LYS A 72 19.84 4.52 0.94
CA LYS A 72 19.10 3.68 0.01
C LYS A 72 18.53 2.46 0.72
N ALA A 73 17.40 1.97 0.23
CA ALA A 73 16.83 0.69 0.59
C ALA A 73 16.85 -0.22 -0.64
N GLU A 74 17.46 -1.40 -0.52
CA GLU A 74 17.55 -2.39 -1.59
C GLU A 74 16.37 -3.37 -1.55
N PHE A 75 15.93 -3.78 -2.74
CA PHE A 75 14.86 -4.74 -2.94
C PHE A 75 15.33 -5.93 -3.77
N ALA A 76 14.68 -7.06 -3.54
CA ALA A 76 14.88 -8.31 -4.24
C ALA A 76 13.53 -8.87 -4.70
N ALA A 77 13.53 -9.54 -5.85
CA ALA A 77 12.40 -10.38 -6.24
C ALA A 77 12.23 -11.54 -5.25
N ARG A 78 11.01 -12.08 -5.18
CA ARG A 78 10.69 -13.22 -4.30
C ARG A 78 11.23 -14.55 -4.83
N ASP A 79 11.40 -14.66 -6.13
CA ASP A 79 11.95 -15.83 -6.81
C ASP A 79 12.82 -15.42 -8.02
N LYS A 80 13.37 -16.42 -8.73
CA LYS A 80 14.24 -16.19 -9.89
C LYS A 80 13.51 -15.54 -11.06
N GLY A 81 12.29 -16.00 -11.38
CA GLY A 81 11.51 -15.46 -12.50
C GLY A 81 11.08 -14.02 -12.27
N GLY A 82 10.91 -13.62 -11.00
CA GLY A 82 10.61 -12.24 -10.66
C GLY A 82 11.74 -11.26 -10.95
N TYR A 83 13.00 -11.72 -11.03
CA TYR A 83 14.08 -10.85 -11.52
C TYR A 83 13.93 -10.53 -13.00
N GLU A 84 13.57 -11.53 -13.83
CA GLU A 84 13.31 -11.33 -15.26
C GLU A 84 12.15 -10.37 -15.49
N PHE A 85 11.09 -10.48 -14.68
CA PHE A 85 9.97 -9.55 -14.74
C PHE A 85 10.35 -8.11 -14.37
N LEU A 86 11.15 -7.94 -13.32
CA LEU A 86 11.67 -6.62 -12.95
C LEU A 86 12.53 -6.03 -14.07
N ASP A 87 13.39 -6.84 -14.70
CA ASP A 87 14.19 -6.40 -15.84
C ASP A 87 13.30 -5.90 -16.98
N MET A 88 12.22 -6.61 -17.31
CA MET A 88 11.24 -6.14 -18.30
C MET A 88 10.61 -4.78 -17.94
N LEU A 89 10.22 -4.57 -16.68
CA LEU A 89 9.67 -3.27 -16.25
C LEU A 89 10.70 -2.15 -16.43
N PHE A 90 11.96 -2.42 -16.10
CA PHE A 90 13.04 -1.45 -16.20
C PHE A 90 13.64 -1.26 -17.60
N ASP A 91 13.31 -2.14 -18.54
CA ASP A 91 13.62 -1.96 -19.96
C ASP A 91 12.61 -1.02 -20.64
N ILE A 92 11.40 -0.90 -20.09
CA ILE A 92 10.36 0.04 -20.55
C ILE A 92 10.53 1.41 -19.89
N SER A 93 10.87 1.46 -18.60
CA SER A 93 10.99 2.71 -17.83
C SER A 93 12.21 2.72 -16.90
N GLU A 94 12.90 3.86 -16.81
CA GLU A 94 14.00 4.03 -15.86
C GLU A 94 13.56 4.02 -14.38
N LYS A 95 12.28 4.29 -14.14
CA LYS A 95 11.67 4.31 -12.80
C LYS A 95 10.39 3.50 -12.79
N VAL A 96 10.24 2.69 -11.76
CA VAL A 96 9.07 1.82 -11.54
C VAL A 96 8.47 2.21 -10.19
N GLU A 97 7.14 2.30 -10.09
CA GLU A 97 6.50 2.72 -8.84
C GLU A 97 6.57 1.60 -7.80
N LEU A 98 6.84 1.96 -6.54
CA LEU A 98 6.78 1.06 -5.39
C LEU A 98 5.43 1.23 -4.70
N ILE A 99 4.59 0.22 -4.82
CA ILE A 99 3.32 0.13 -4.10
C ILE A 99 3.54 -0.60 -2.77
N MET A 100 2.96 -0.04 -1.71
CA MET A 100 3.03 -0.58 -0.36
C MET A 100 1.65 -0.60 0.28
N HIS A 101 1.24 -1.76 0.76
CA HIS A 101 -0.03 -1.94 1.45
C HIS A 101 0.04 -3.08 2.46
N GLU A 102 -0.82 -3.02 3.48
CA GLU A 102 -0.95 -4.11 4.43
C GLU A 102 -1.89 -5.19 3.87
N GLU A 103 -1.47 -6.44 4.01
CA GLU A 103 -2.31 -7.62 3.79
C GLU A 103 -2.48 -8.36 5.13
N ALA A 104 -3.63 -9.02 5.28
CA ALA A 104 -3.91 -9.88 6.42
C ALA A 104 -3.61 -11.34 6.05
N ASN A 105 -3.00 -12.08 6.96
CA ASN A 105 -2.85 -13.53 6.89
C ASN A 105 -3.62 -14.17 8.04
N GLU A 106 -4.55 -15.05 7.72
CA GLU A 106 -5.30 -15.81 8.71
C GLU A 106 -4.75 -17.23 8.78
N THR A 107 -4.33 -17.66 9.98
CA THR A 107 -3.89 -19.03 10.21
C THR A 107 -5.11 -19.96 10.32
N ALA A 108 -4.91 -21.26 10.13
CA ALA A 108 -5.96 -22.27 10.32
C ALA A 108 -6.58 -22.29 11.74
N SER A 109 -5.94 -21.62 12.72
CA SER A 109 -6.44 -21.44 14.08
C SER A 109 -7.26 -20.16 14.29
N GLY A 110 -7.55 -19.39 13.23
CA GLY A 110 -8.29 -18.13 13.28
C GLY A 110 -7.48 -16.93 13.77
N ARG A 111 -6.15 -17.03 13.85
CA ARG A 111 -5.30 -15.89 14.24
C ARG A 111 -5.00 -15.07 12.99
N VAL A 112 -5.38 -13.80 13.01
CA VAL A 112 -5.06 -12.83 11.96
C VAL A 112 -3.75 -12.12 12.30
N SER A 113 -2.80 -12.07 11.37
CA SER A 113 -1.61 -11.23 11.42
C SER A 113 -1.56 -10.31 10.21
N TYR A 114 -1.11 -9.07 10.42
CA TYR A 114 -0.94 -8.09 9.36
C TYR A 114 0.53 -8.02 8.95
N TYR A 115 0.78 -7.89 7.64
CA TYR A 115 2.12 -7.73 7.11
C TYR A 115 2.14 -6.75 5.94
N MET A 116 3.24 -6.01 5.83
CA MET A 116 3.46 -5.08 4.73
C MET A 116 3.84 -5.84 3.46
N VAL A 117 3.16 -5.54 2.36
CA VAL A 117 3.45 -6.01 1.01
C VAL A 117 4.08 -4.89 0.22
N TYR A 118 5.02 -5.28 -0.65
CA TYR A 118 5.77 -4.40 -1.52
C TYR A 118 5.62 -4.92 -2.94
N GLU A 119 5.22 -4.05 -3.86
CA GLU A 119 5.05 -4.40 -5.26
C GLU A 119 5.73 -3.38 -6.16
N ALA A 120 6.40 -3.86 -7.21
CA ALA A 120 6.88 -3.02 -8.30
C ALA A 120 5.78 -2.93 -9.35
N GLN A 121 5.24 -1.74 -9.55
CA GLN A 121 4.18 -1.47 -10.52
C GLN A 121 4.71 -0.64 -11.69
N GLY A 122 4.47 -1.15 -12.89
CA GLY A 122 4.79 -0.47 -14.14
C GLY A 122 3.61 -0.52 -15.11
N VAL A 123 3.81 0.10 -16.27
CA VAL A 123 2.87 0.07 -17.38
C VAL A 123 3.55 -0.64 -18.54
N ASP A 124 2.88 -1.63 -19.11
CA ASP A 124 3.40 -2.40 -20.25
C ASP A 124 3.32 -1.59 -21.57
N ALA A 125 3.77 -2.18 -22.67
CA ALA A 125 3.72 -1.54 -23.99
C ALA A 125 2.30 -1.27 -24.52
N ASN A 126 1.28 -1.96 -23.98
CA ASN A 126 -0.12 -1.80 -24.35
C ASN A 126 -0.85 -0.78 -23.47
N GLY A 127 -0.20 -0.26 -22.43
CA GLY A 127 -0.82 0.64 -21.46
C GLY A 127 -1.47 -0.07 -20.28
N GLU A 128 -1.26 -1.38 -20.10
CA GLU A 128 -1.81 -2.15 -18.99
C GLU A 128 -0.91 -2.05 -17.75
N ILE A 129 -1.54 -1.93 -16.57
CA ILE A 129 -0.82 -1.92 -15.30
C ILE A 129 -0.39 -3.34 -14.98
N VAL A 130 0.92 -3.51 -14.80
CA VAL A 130 1.54 -4.78 -14.44
C VAL A 130 2.27 -4.65 -13.11
N THR A 131 2.14 -5.65 -12.25
CA THR A 131 2.68 -5.63 -10.89
C THR A 131 3.40 -6.91 -10.55
N ILE A 132 4.47 -6.82 -9.75
CA ILE A 132 5.13 -7.98 -9.16
C ILE A 132 5.49 -7.76 -7.70
N LYS A 133 5.21 -8.78 -6.86
CA LYS A 133 5.58 -8.78 -5.45
C LYS A 133 7.10 -8.87 -5.28
N ILE A 134 7.66 -7.92 -4.55
CA ILE A 134 9.07 -7.86 -4.16
C ILE A 134 9.20 -7.90 -2.63
N ARG A 135 10.44 -7.84 -2.15
CA ARG A 135 10.73 -7.68 -0.72
C ARG A 135 11.98 -6.83 -0.51
N PRO A 136 12.07 -6.09 0.60
CA PRO A 136 13.33 -5.54 1.07
C PRO A 136 14.37 -6.66 1.17
N LYS A 137 15.59 -6.40 0.69
CA LYS A 137 16.64 -7.42 0.59
C LYS A 137 17.16 -7.82 1.98
N GLN A 138 17.22 -6.87 2.90
CA GLN A 138 17.60 -7.06 4.30
C GLN A 138 16.64 -6.33 5.23
N ASP A 139 16.70 -6.63 6.53
CA ASP A 139 15.90 -5.92 7.54
C ASP A 139 16.34 -4.45 7.71
N SER A 140 17.63 -4.15 7.48
CA SER A 140 18.13 -2.77 7.40
C SER A 140 17.46 -1.97 6.28
N ASP A 141 17.16 -2.59 5.15
CA ASP A 141 16.47 -1.93 4.03
C ASP A 141 15.04 -1.52 4.41
N LYS A 142 14.34 -2.30 5.24
CA LYS A 142 13.03 -1.90 5.80
C LYS A 142 13.15 -0.63 6.64
N ALA A 143 14.18 -0.56 7.49
CA ALA A 143 14.42 0.60 8.33
C ALA A 143 14.79 1.83 7.49
N TYR A 144 15.65 1.68 6.47
CA TYR A 144 15.98 2.75 5.54
C TYR A 144 14.76 3.24 4.77
N LEU A 145 13.92 2.33 4.28
CA LEU A 145 12.69 2.68 3.58
C LEU A 145 11.75 3.49 4.48
N ALA A 146 11.54 3.05 5.72
CA ALA A 146 10.74 3.80 6.68
C ALA A 146 11.29 5.22 6.90
N LEU A 147 12.61 5.38 7.01
CA LEU A 147 13.26 6.69 7.12
C LEU A 147 13.06 7.57 5.87
N ILE A 148 13.17 6.98 4.68
CA ILE A 148 12.97 7.64 3.39
C ILE A 148 11.52 8.15 3.26
N MET A 149 10.55 7.33 3.69
CA MET A 149 9.13 7.65 3.61
C MET A 149 8.63 8.64 4.68
N GLY A 150 9.48 9.08 5.61
CA GLY A 150 9.10 10.02 6.67
C GLY A 150 8.75 9.40 8.03
N GLY A 151 8.94 8.08 8.19
CA GLY A 151 8.98 7.40 9.48
C GLY A 151 7.63 7.04 10.10
N GLN A 152 7.07 5.90 9.72
CA GLN A 152 6.35 5.01 10.65
C GLN A 152 7.18 3.73 10.80
N GLY A 153 8.34 3.87 11.44
CA GLY A 153 9.21 2.74 11.78
C GLY A 153 9.17 2.52 13.28
N GLY A 154 8.15 1.82 13.78
CA GLY A 154 8.07 1.43 15.18
C GLY A 154 6.65 1.34 15.75
N GLU A 155 5.87 0.35 15.35
CA GLU A 155 4.90 -0.27 16.25
C GLU A 155 5.17 -1.78 16.27
N ALA A 156 6.21 -2.16 17.01
CA ALA A 156 6.22 -3.44 17.68
C ALA A 156 5.64 -3.18 19.07
N THR A 157 4.34 -3.41 19.14
CA THR A 157 3.51 -3.74 20.31
C THR A 157 4.28 -4.19 21.55
N ALA A 158 3.96 -3.56 22.68
CA ALA A 158 4.23 -4.03 24.04
C ALA A 158 3.58 -5.40 24.32
#